data_AF-A0A5C8FA22-F1
#
_entry.id   AF-A0A5C8FA22-F1
#
_cell.length_a   1.000
_cell.length_b   1.000
_cell.length_c   1.000
_cell.angle_alpha   90.00
_cell.angle_beta   90.00
_cell.angle_gamma   90.00
#
_symmetry.space_group_name_H-M   'P 1'
#
loop_
_entity.id
_entity.type
_entity.pdbx_description
1 polymer ?
#
loop_
_entity_poly.entity_id
_entity_poly.type
_entity_poly.pdbx_seq_one_letter_code
_entity_poly.pdbx_strand_id
1 'polypeptide(L)'
;MTQKNILKILVIMIAVLSLFAVSCRKASTSPEPTPTPTPPSKTDPIRSLTGNLLIVSADGTKGANSLPLSFVGASATVSDVKVEQFGGQVGDILLFPTNFIIENGNLYLTNLTTTNKDGGEVKAAVSNKVTLTFSLSGENLSRYTDTAEIFVGKMQTNISVETFKKLKFDVNDTVKGQESFDGDKLVQTETGKAKSILFKNTDFQVDASDDSKFTLANANTGDDGNQIKMSEIATILSNSFNSNQDIATYNNNAGFEITSSTVGTKATFVIKFKPFNSFYKEHSITFDQKKGAWIE
;
A
#
# COMPACT_ATOMS: atom_id res chain seq x y z
N MET A 1 -69.78 64.56 18.96
CA MET A 1 -68.64 63.63 18.80
C MET A 1 -67.95 63.97 17.49
N THR A 2 -66.66 64.30 17.50
CA THR A 2 -65.93 64.89 16.35
C THR A 2 -65.65 63.86 15.24
N GLN A 3 -65.53 64.33 13.98
CA GLN A 3 -65.25 63.48 12.80
C GLN A 3 -64.02 62.56 12.98
N LYS A 4 -63.08 62.96 13.84
CA LYS A 4 -61.86 62.21 14.21
C LYS A 4 -62.12 60.95 15.06
N ASN A 5 -63.25 60.88 15.79
CA ASN A 5 -63.65 59.71 16.56
C ASN A 5 -64.52 58.73 15.74
N ILE A 6 -65.24 59.23 14.73
CA ILE A 6 -66.03 58.41 13.80
C ILE A 6 -65.09 57.58 12.88
N LEU A 7 -63.99 58.17 12.42
CA LEU A 7 -63.01 57.48 11.57
C LEU A 7 -62.26 56.35 12.31
N LYS A 8 -61.96 56.52 13.61
CA LYS A 8 -61.33 55.48 14.44
C LYS A 8 -62.26 54.30 14.72
N ILE A 9 -63.56 54.55 14.90
CA ILE A 9 -64.58 53.50 15.09
C ILE A 9 -64.82 52.74 13.78
N LEU A 10 -64.82 53.42 12.63
CA LEU A 10 -65.01 52.80 11.31
C LEU A 10 -63.85 51.86 10.92
N VAL A 11 -62.59 52.25 11.22
CA VAL A 11 -61.40 51.43 10.93
C VAL A 11 -61.34 50.17 11.80
N ILE A 12 -61.76 50.25 13.06
CA ILE A 12 -61.80 49.09 13.97
C ILE A 12 -62.93 48.12 13.58
N MET A 13 -64.08 48.62 13.10
CA MET A 13 -65.18 47.76 12.65
C MET A 13 -64.85 46.95 11.38
N ILE A 14 -64.05 47.50 10.46
CA ILE A 14 -63.61 46.81 9.23
C ILE A 14 -62.55 45.74 9.52
N ALA A 15 -61.68 45.95 10.52
CA ALA A 15 -60.68 44.97 10.95
C ALA A 15 -61.30 43.77 11.70
N VAL A 16 -62.41 43.97 12.42
CA VAL A 16 -63.13 42.87 13.10
C VAL A 16 -64.01 42.08 12.12
N LEU A 17 -64.59 42.71 11.10
CA LEU A 17 -65.36 42.01 10.07
C LEU A 17 -64.50 41.10 9.16
N SER A 18 -63.20 41.39 9.00
CA SER A 18 -62.28 40.56 8.22
C SER A 18 -61.69 39.37 8.99
N LEU A 19 -61.81 39.34 10.33
CA LEU A 19 -61.37 38.20 11.15
C LEU A 19 -62.43 37.10 11.30
N PHE A 20 -63.71 37.40 11.02
CA PHE A 20 -64.82 36.42 11.12
C PHE A 20 -65.28 35.83 9.77
N ALA A 21 -64.75 36.29 8.64
CA ALA A 21 -65.05 35.72 7.32
C ALA A 21 -64.25 34.44 6.98
N VAL A 22 -63.36 33.97 7.87
CA VAL A 22 -62.58 32.73 7.68
C VAL A 22 -63.17 31.53 8.46
N SER A 23 -64.42 31.63 8.94
CA SER A 23 -65.05 30.52 9.67
C SER A 23 -66.48 30.23 9.23
N CYS A 24 -66.68 29.95 7.94
CA CYS A 24 -67.77 29.11 7.43
C CYS A 24 -67.51 28.68 5.97
N ARG A 25 -66.67 27.65 5.77
CA ARG A 25 -66.96 26.66 4.73
C ARG A 25 -67.10 25.29 5.39
N LYS A 26 -68.34 25.02 5.74
CA LYS A 26 -68.89 23.71 6.08
C LYS A 26 -68.68 22.77 4.89
N ALA A 27 -68.06 21.62 5.19
CA ALA A 27 -68.04 20.36 4.47
C ALA A 27 -67.91 20.39 2.93
N SER A 28 -66.67 20.26 2.44
CA SER A 28 -66.42 19.51 1.21
C SER A 28 -65.59 18.29 1.59
N THR A 29 -66.17 17.12 1.39
CA THR A 29 -65.51 15.82 1.48
C THR A 29 -64.43 15.74 0.40
N SER A 30 -63.22 16.14 0.76
CA SER A 30 -62.01 15.74 0.05
C SER A 30 -61.05 15.25 1.11
N PRO A 31 -60.50 14.03 1.00
CA PRO A 31 -59.49 13.58 1.95
C PRO A 31 -58.38 14.63 1.94
N GLU A 32 -58.07 15.14 3.13
CA GLU A 32 -56.83 15.89 3.37
C GLU A 32 -55.71 15.13 2.65
N PRO A 33 -54.92 15.76 1.76
CA PRO A 33 -53.76 15.09 1.25
C PRO A 33 -52.91 14.82 2.48
N THR A 34 -52.88 13.55 2.90
CA THR A 34 -51.90 13.02 3.84
C THR A 34 -50.60 13.72 3.53
N PRO A 35 -49.91 14.35 4.50
CA PRO A 35 -48.62 14.98 4.23
C PRO A 35 -47.84 13.95 3.43
N THR A 36 -47.62 14.25 2.15
CA THR A 36 -46.89 13.33 1.29
C THR A 36 -45.56 13.22 2.01
N PRO A 37 -45.18 12.04 2.52
CA PRO A 37 -43.92 11.91 3.21
C PRO A 37 -42.89 12.48 2.24
N THR A 38 -42.24 13.58 2.63
CA THR A 38 -41.12 14.10 1.86
C THR A 38 -40.23 12.89 1.65
N PRO A 39 -40.06 12.41 0.40
CA PRO A 39 -39.30 11.20 0.18
C PRO A 39 -37.96 11.46 0.86
N PRO A 40 -37.48 10.55 1.71
CA PRO A 40 -36.18 10.68 2.36
C PRO A 40 -35.19 11.14 1.29
N SER A 41 -34.52 12.26 1.57
CA SER A 41 -33.58 12.86 0.62
C SER A 41 -32.62 11.76 0.19
N LYS A 42 -32.68 11.42 -1.10
CA LYS A 42 -31.79 10.39 -1.65
C LYS A 42 -30.37 10.83 -1.34
N THR A 43 -29.70 10.06 -0.50
CA THR A 43 -28.35 10.37 -0.07
C THR A 43 -27.42 9.59 -0.97
N ASP A 44 -26.54 10.29 -1.65
CA ASP A 44 -25.44 9.62 -2.34
C ASP A 44 -24.51 9.04 -1.26
N PRO A 45 -24.22 7.72 -1.29
CA PRO A 45 -23.18 7.17 -0.44
C PRO A 45 -21.89 7.94 -0.71
N ILE A 46 -21.30 8.49 0.34
CA ILE A 46 -20.00 9.17 0.26
C ILE A 46 -18.94 8.07 0.21
N ARG A 47 -18.19 8.01 -0.88
CA ARG A 47 -17.04 7.13 -1.03
C ARG A 47 -15.80 7.79 -0.44
N SER A 48 -15.32 7.31 0.71
CA SER A 48 -13.99 7.69 1.22
C SER A 48 -13.00 6.56 1.01
N LEU A 49 -12.64 6.32 -0.25
CA LEU A 49 -11.50 5.47 -0.61
C LEU A 49 -10.31 6.38 -0.89
N THR A 50 -9.61 6.77 0.19
CA THR A 50 -8.41 7.59 0.08
C THR A 50 -7.20 6.66 0.00
N GLY A 51 -6.72 6.40 -1.23
CA GLY A 51 -5.47 5.71 -1.47
C GLY A 51 -5.58 4.52 -2.43
N ASN A 52 -4.53 4.32 -3.21
CA ASN A 52 -4.31 3.09 -3.97
C ASN A 52 -4.04 1.97 -2.95
N LEU A 53 -5.05 1.16 -2.63
CA LEU A 53 -4.84 0.02 -1.74
C LEU A 53 -4.31 -1.17 -2.52
N LEU A 54 -3.28 -1.77 -1.95
CA LEU A 54 -2.77 -3.07 -2.32
C LEU A 54 -3.36 -4.16 -1.40
N ILE A 55 -3.98 -5.19 -1.99
CA ILE A 55 -4.36 -6.42 -1.27
C ILE A 55 -3.46 -7.58 -1.73
N VAL A 56 -2.69 -8.13 -0.79
CA VAL A 56 -1.72 -9.22 -1.01
C VAL A 56 -2.18 -10.48 -0.28
N SER A 57 -2.05 -11.63 -0.94
CA SER A 57 -2.08 -12.93 -0.28
C SER A 57 -0.71 -13.58 -0.44
N ALA A 58 -0.10 -13.99 0.67
CA ALA A 58 1.20 -14.67 0.66
C ALA A 58 1.07 -16.17 0.33
N ASP A 59 -0.11 -16.76 0.56
CA ASP A 59 -0.36 -18.20 0.52
C ASP A 59 -1.74 -18.58 -0.09
N GLY A 60 -2.49 -17.62 -0.63
CA GLY A 60 -3.84 -17.83 -1.17
C GLY A 60 -4.95 -17.83 -0.11
N THR A 61 -4.62 -17.65 1.17
CA THR A 61 -5.60 -17.51 2.27
C THR A 61 -6.04 -16.05 2.43
N LYS A 62 -7.04 -15.79 3.29
CA LYS A 62 -7.61 -14.45 3.57
C LYS A 62 -6.48 -13.43 3.68
N GLY A 63 -6.44 -12.47 2.75
CA GLY A 63 -5.33 -11.53 2.63
C GLY A 63 -5.02 -10.82 3.95
N ALA A 64 -3.74 -10.66 4.27
CA ALA A 64 -3.27 -10.05 5.52
C ALA A 64 -3.66 -8.56 5.66
N ASN A 65 -4.12 -7.93 4.58
CA ASN A 65 -4.53 -6.53 4.51
C ASN A 65 -5.99 -6.42 4.07
N SER A 66 -6.75 -5.51 4.66
CA SER A 66 -8.14 -5.21 4.28
C SER A 66 -8.33 -3.72 3.97
N LEU A 67 -9.27 -3.41 3.08
CA LEU A 67 -9.66 -2.02 2.79
C LEU A 67 -10.85 -1.63 3.65
N PRO A 68 -10.72 -0.71 4.61
CA PRO A 68 -11.91 -0.12 5.22
C PRO A 68 -12.73 0.57 4.13
N LEU A 69 -13.96 0.10 3.97
CA LEU A 69 -14.96 0.66 3.09
C LEU A 69 -15.85 1.57 3.96
N SER A 70 -15.87 2.86 3.65
CA SER A 70 -16.84 3.79 4.22
C SER A 70 -17.86 4.12 3.14
N PHE A 71 -19.03 3.48 3.24
CA PHE A 71 -20.23 3.85 2.49
C PHE A 71 -21.30 4.28 3.50
N VAL A 72 -21.43 5.59 3.71
CA VAL A 72 -22.42 6.11 4.67
C VAL A 72 -23.84 5.75 4.19
N GLY A 73 -24.57 4.99 5.02
CA GLY A 73 -25.96 4.61 4.74
C GLY A 73 -26.16 3.48 3.73
N ALA A 74 -25.11 2.74 3.37
CA ALA A 74 -25.19 1.64 2.41
C ALA A 74 -24.35 0.42 2.83
N SER A 75 -24.85 -0.76 2.50
CA SER A 75 -24.07 -2.00 2.41
C SER A 75 -23.54 -2.17 0.99
N ALA A 76 -22.45 -2.93 0.82
CA ALA A 76 -21.82 -3.14 -0.49
C ALA A 76 -21.50 -4.61 -0.73
N THR A 77 -21.61 -5.03 -2.00
CA THR A 77 -21.06 -6.28 -2.53
C THR A 77 -20.23 -5.99 -3.77
N VAL A 78 -19.18 -6.76 -4.06
CA VAL A 78 -18.45 -6.62 -5.33
C VAL A 78 -19.25 -7.29 -6.44
N SER A 79 -19.60 -6.53 -7.48
CA SER A 79 -20.44 -7.00 -8.58
C SER A 79 -19.70 -7.18 -9.90
N ASP A 80 -18.57 -6.49 -10.09
CA ASP A 80 -17.72 -6.65 -11.27
C ASP A 80 -16.24 -6.40 -10.92
N VAL A 81 -15.36 -7.02 -11.69
CA VAL A 81 -13.90 -6.92 -11.54
C VAL A 81 -13.28 -6.80 -12.93
N LYS A 82 -12.57 -5.70 -13.19
CA LYS A 82 -11.84 -5.46 -14.43
C LYS A 82 -10.35 -5.36 -14.13
N VAL A 83 -9.49 -5.94 -14.96
CA VAL A 83 -8.04 -5.89 -14.78
C VAL A 83 -7.44 -5.15 -15.96
N GLU A 84 -6.70 -4.06 -15.71
CA GLU A 84 -6.23 -3.16 -16.77
C GLU A 84 -4.96 -3.63 -17.49
N GLN A 85 -4.12 -4.46 -16.84
CA GLN A 85 -2.82 -4.86 -17.39
C GLN A 85 -2.75 -6.35 -17.76
N PHE A 86 -3.17 -6.67 -18.99
CA PHE A 86 -2.54 -7.73 -19.79
C PHE A 86 -1.58 -7.04 -20.78
N GLY A 87 -0.43 -6.56 -20.28
CA GLY A 87 0.43 -5.64 -21.04
C GLY A 87 1.88 -6.14 -21.15
N GLY A 88 2.16 -6.94 -22.18
CA GLY A 88 3.53 -7.26 -22.61
C GLY A 88 4.06 -8.58 -22.06
N GLN A 89 3.86 -9.65 -22.84
CA GLN A 89 4.42 -11.00 -22.69
C GLN A 89 4.58 -11.56 -21.25
N VAL A 90 3.62 -12.44 -20.92
CA VAL A 90 3.61 -13.55 -19.93
C VAL A 90 2.95 -13.27 -18.56
N GLY A 91 1.64 -13.54 -18.44
CA GLY A 91 0.96 -13.86 -17.15
C GLY A 91 0.24 -12.72 -16.38
N ASP A 92 -0.49 -12.92 -15.25
CA ASP A 92 -0.51 -14.10 -14.35
C ASP A 92 -1.69 -14.35 -13.33
N ILE A 93 -2.66 -13.47 -13.02
CA ILE A 93 -3.69 -13.74 -11.95
C ILE A 93 -5.12 -13.66 -12.48
N LEU A 94 -5.91 -14.73 -12.27
CA LEU A 94 -7.35 -14.75 -12.56
C LEU A 94 -8.12 -14.22 -11.35
N LEU A 95 -8.88 -13.14 -11.54
CA LEU A 95 -9.68 -12.50 -10.50
C LEU A 95 -11.14 -12.44 -10.91
N PHE A 96 -12.02 -12.84 -10.00
CA PHE A 96 -13.47 -12.82 -10.12
C PHE A 96 -14.07 -12.05 -8.94
N PRO A 97 -15.31 -11.56 -9.05
CA PRO A 97 -16.01 -10.95 -7.93
C PRO A 97 -16.01 -11.82 -6.66
N THR A 98 -16.07 -13.13 -6.80
CA THR A 98 -16.05 -14.11 -5.69
C THR A 98 -14.70 -14.18 -4.95
N ASN A 99 -13.63 -13.63 -5.53
CA ASN A 99 -12.36 -13.47 -4.83
C ASN A 99 -12.38 -12.34 -3.81
N PHE A 100 -13.42 -11.51 -3.81
CA PHE A 100 -13.53 -10.36 -2.92
C PHE A 100 -14.73 -10.54 -1.99
N ILE A 101 -14.49 -10.45 -0.68
CA ILE A 101 -15.55 -10.50 0.34
C ILE A 101 -15.55 -9.19 1.10
N ILE A 102 -16.74 -8.68 1.41
CA ILE A 102 -16.92 -7.54 2.29
C ILE A 102 -17.46 -8.05 3.63
N GLU A 103 -16.71 -7.86 4.71
CA GLU A 103 -17.11 -8.24 6.07
C GLU A 103 -16.84 -7.07 7.01
N ASN A 104 -17.82 -6.72 7.86
CA ASN A 104 -17.68 -5.66 8.86
C ASN A 104 -17.15 -4.34 8.28
N GLY A 105 -17.63 -3.95 7.10
CA GLY A 105 -17.20 -2.72 6.41
C GLY A 105 -15.78 -2.77 5.87
N ASN A 106 -15.18 -3.96 5.69
CA ASN A 106 -13.84 -4.10 5.12
C ASN A 106 -13.86 -5.02 3.88
N LEU A 107 -13.12 -4.65 2.83
CA LEU A 107 -12.86 -5.49 1.67
C LEU A 107 -11.68 -6.43 1.95
N TYR A 108 -11.88 -7.72 1.70
CA TYR A 108 -10.87 -8.77 1.77
C TYR A 108 -10.72 -9.44 0.41
N LEU A 109 -9.51 -9.91 0.13
CA LEU A 109 -9.23 -10.83 -0.98
C LEU A 109 -9.10 -12.26 -0.42
N THR A 110 -9.74 -13.21 -1.09
CA THR A 110 -9.82 -14.63 -0.69
C THR A 110 -9.82 -15.54 -1.91
N ASN A 111 -9.57 -16.84 -1.68
CA ASN A 111 -9.75 -17.91 -2.68
C ASN A 111 -8.95 -17.66 -3.98
N LEU A 112 -7.74 -17.09 -3.87
CA LEU A 112 -6.91 -16.85 -5.04
C LEU A 112 -6.42 -18.16 -5.64
N THR A 113 -6.46 -18.26 -6.96
CA THR A 113 -5.78 -19.36 -7.66
C THR A 113 -4.28 -19.12 -7.59
N THR A 114 -3.51 -20.18 -7.35
CA THR A 114 -2.04 -20.15 -7.43
C THR A 114 -1.56 -20.30 -8.88
N THR A 115 -2.49 -20.57 -9.80
CA THR A 115 -2.22 -20.77 -11.22
C THR A 115 -2.71 -19.60 -12.07
N ASN A 116 -1.93 -19.30 -13.11
CA ASN A 116 -2.24 -18.31 -14.12
C ASN A 116 -3.20 -18.85 -15.20
N LYS A 117 -3.57 -17.99 -16.15
CA LYS A 117 -4.46 -18.33 -17.28
C LYS A 117 -3.95 -19.47 -18.17
N ASP A 118 -2.65 -19.76 -18.15
CA ASP A 118 -2.00 -20.77 -18.97
C ASP A 118 -1.71 -22.07 -18.16
N GLY A 119 -2.18 -22.15 -16.91
CA GLY A 119 -1.98 -23.30 -16.02
C GLY A 119 -0.61 -23.36 -15.33
N GLY A 120 0.25 -22.36 -15.52
CA GLY A 120 1.51 -22.20 -14.80
C GLY A 120 1.34 -21.50 -13.45
N GLU A 121 2.39 -21.42 -12.62
CA GLU A 121 2.32 -20.69 -11.35
C GLU A 121 2.21 -19.18 -11.56
N VAL A 122 1.38 -18.53 -10.73
CA VAL A 122 1.36 -17.07 -10.57
C VAL A 122 2.74 -16.63 -10.09
N LYS A 123 3.41 -15.77 -10.88
CA LYS A 123 4.68 -15.17 -10.46
C LYS A 123 4.45 -14.19 -9.31
N ALA A 124 5.34 -14.27 -8.33
CA ALA A 124 5.42 -13.28 -7.29
C ALA A 124 5.96 -11.95 -7.87
N ALA A 125 5.83 -10.85 -7.12
CA ALA A 125 6.25 -9.51 -7.51
C ALA A 125 5.49 -8.85 -8.68
N VAL A 126 4.56 -9.54 -9.34
CA VAL A 126 3.72 -8.94 -10.40
C VAL A 126 2.41 -8.45 -9.78
N SER A 127 2.17 -7.13 -9.82
CA SER A 127 0.90 -6.54 -9.40
C SER A 127 0.04 -6.17 -10.60
N ASN A 128 -1.25 -6.46 -10.52
CA ASN A 128 -2.21 -6.11 -11.53
C ASN A 128 -3.07 -4.96 -11.01
N LYS A 129 -3.23 -3.91 -11.82
CA LYS A 129 -4.23 -2.87 -11.52
C LYS A 129 -5.62 -3.45 -11.79
N VAL A 130 -6.47 -3.40 -10.77
CA VAL A 130 -7.82 -3.96 -10.78
C VAL A 130 -8.81 -2.87 -10.46
N THR A 131 -9.81 -2.72 -11.32
CA THR A 131 -10.98 -1.87 -11.12
C THR A 131 -12.12 -2.74 -10.61
N LEU A 132 -12.47 -2.57 -9.35
CA LEU A 132 -13.65 -3.17 -8.72
C LEU A 132 -14.87 -2.31 -8.98
N THR A 133 -16.01 -2.95 -9.23
CA THR A 133 -17.33 -2.30 -9.17
C THR A 133 -18.09 -2.88 -8.00
N PHE A 134 -18.63 -2.01 -7.15
CA PHE A 134 -19.46 -2.36 -6.01
C PHE A 134 -20.92 -2.14 -6.38
N SER A 135 -21.78 -3.09 -6.02
CA SER A 135 -23.22 -2.90 -5.92
C SER A 135 -23.55 -2.44 -4.49
N LEU A 136 -24.20 -1.29 -4.39
CA LEU A 136 -24.58 -0.67 -3.12
C LEU A 136 -26.06 -0.89 -2.84
N SER A 137 -26.41 -1.21 -1.59
CA SER A 137 -27.79 -1.39 -1.13
C SER A 137 -28.08 -0.61 0.15
N GLY A 138 -29.24 0.03 0.20
CA GLY A 138 -29.68 0.90 1.30
C GLY A 138 -31.02 1.55 0.95
N GLU A 139 -31.85 1.85 1.97
CA GLU A 139 -33.24 2.28 1.75
C GLU A 139 -33.37 3.58 0.93
N ASN A 140 -32.32 4.43 0.89
CA ASN A 140 -32.41 5.80 0.36
C ASN A 140 -31.25 6.19 -0.58
N LEU A 141 -30.72 5.25 -1.36
CA LEU A 141 -29.59 5.50 -2.25
C LEU A 141 -29.99 6.18 -3.57
N SER A 142 -29.26 7.21 -3.96
CA SER A 142 -29.35 7.82 -5.29
C SER A 142 -28.49 7.12 -6.35
N ARG A 143 -27.39 6.49 -5.95
CA ARG A 143 -26.58 5.61 -6.82
C ARG A 143 -26.54 4.19 -6.27
N TYR A 144 -26.64 3.21 -7.17
CA TYR A 144 -26.64 1.78 -6.84
C TYR A 144 -25.31 1.09 -7.12
N THR A 145 -24.35 1.80 -7.73
CA THR A 145 -22.99 1.32 -7.97
C THR A 145 -21.94 2.35 -7.64
N ASP A 146 -20.73 1.86 -7.37
CA ASP A 146 -19.51 2.65 -7.26
C ASP A 146 -18.31 1.82 -7.77
N THR A 147 -17.16 2.43 -8.01
CA THR A 147 -15.95 1.71 -8.45
C THR A 147 -14.79 1.95 -7.49
N ALA A 148 -13.74 1.13 -7.55
CA ALA A 148 -12.45 1.45 -6.94
C ALA A 148 -11.30 0.85 -7.72
N GLU A 149 -10.17 1.52 -7.72
CA GLU A 149 -8.92 0.99 -8.26
C GLU A 149 -8.08 0.45 -7.10
N ILE A 150 -7.63 -0.79 -7.24
CA ILE A 150 -6.72 -1.46 -6.31
C ILE A 150 -5.58 -2.12 -7.10
N PHE A 151 -4.54 -2.53 -6.38
CA PHE A 151 -3.52 -3.41 -6.92
C PHE A 151 -3.62 -4.79 -6.25
N VAL A 152 -3.50 -5.85 -7.05
CA VAL A 152 -3.53 -7.24 -6.57
C VAL A 152 -2.34 -8.01 -7.15
N GLY A 153 -1.58 -8.69 -6.30
CA GLY A 153 -0.41 -9.47 -6.70
C GLY A 153 -0.03 -10.52 -5.66
N LYS A 154 0.80 -11.49 -6.06
CA LYS A 154 1.42 -12.45 -5.15
C LYS A 154 2.65 -11.79 -4.50
N MET A 155 2.72 -11.85 -3.17
CA MET A 155 3.89 -11.35 -2.42
C MET A 155 5.14 -12.09 -2.88
N GLN A 156 6.23 -11.38 -3.15
CA GLN A 156 7.53 -12.04 -3.20
C GLN A 156 8.12 -12.02 -1.80
N THR A 157 8.16 -13.21 -1.18
CA THR A 157 8.35 -13.35 0.27
C THR A 157 9.82 -13.24 0.67
N ASN A 158 10.78 -13.58 -0.20
CA ASN A 158 12.20 -13.51 0.14
C ASN A 158 13.16 -13.52 -1.07
N ILE A 159 14.31 -12.86 -0.97
CA ILE A 159 15.49 -13.09 -1.81
C ILE A 159 16.28 -14.24 -1.18
N SER A 160 16.52 -15.32 -1.92
CA SER A 160 17.24 -16.46 -1.34
C SER A 160 18.69 -16.10 -1.00
N VAL A 161 19.24 -16.73 0.04
CA VAL A 161 20.68 -16.62 0.34
C VAL A 161 21.56 -17.04 -0.85
N GLU A 162 21.08 -17.97 -1.69
CA GLU A 162 21.79 -18.41 -2.89
C GLU A 162 21.86 -17.32 -3.98
N THR A 163 20.85 -16.44 -4.04
CA THR A 163 20.90 -15.23 -4.87
C THR A 163 21.99 -14.29 -4.37
N PHE A 164 22.10 -14.09 -3.04
CA PHE A 164 23.17 -13.27 -2.46
C PHE A 164 24.56 -13.90 -2.62
N LYS A 165 24.70 -15.22 -2.53
CA LYS A 165 25.98 -15.90 -2.79
C LYS A 165 26.46 -15.75 -4.23
N LYS A 166 25.55 -15.56 -5.18
CA LYS A 166 25.86 -15.29 -6.59
C LYS A 166 26.02 -13.81 -6.90
N LEU A 167 25.65 -12.92 -5.98
CA LEU A 167 25.78 -11.48 -6.13
C LEU A 167 27.23 -11.10 -6.43
N LYS A 168 27.43 -10.22 -7.39
CA LYS A 168 28.74 -9.63 -7.67
C LYS A 168 28.81 -8.23 -7.07
N PHE A 169 29.92 -7.92 -6.43
CA PHE A 169 30.20 -6.63 -5.82
C PHE A 169 30.69 -5.62 -6.85
N ASP A 170 29.96 -4.52 -6.99
CA ASP A 170 30.33 -3.36 -7.78
C ASP A 170 30.86 -2.29 -6.84
N VAL A 171 32.16 -2.40 -6.56
CA VAL A 171 32.83 -1.62 -5.51
C VAL A 171 32.88 -0.13 -5.85
N ASN A 172 33.07 0.19 -7.13
CA ASN A 172 33.01 1.55 -7.66
C ASN A 172 32.76 1.50 -9.18
N ASP A 173 32.78 2.67 -9.84
CA ASP A 173 32.53 2.80 -11.28
C ASP A 173 33.50 2.01 -12.17
N THR A 174 34.70 1.69 -11.67
CA THR A 174 35.75 0.98 -12.41
C THR A 174 35.96 -0.47 -11.95
N VAL A 175 35.63 -0.80 -10.69
CA VAL A 175 35.82 -2.12 -10.09
C VAL A 175 34.46 -2.77 -9.89
N LYS A 176 34.03 -3.53 -10.89
CA LYS A 176 32.71 -4.17 -10.97
C LYS A 176 32.80 -5.69 -11.07
N GLY A 177 31.71 -6.37 -10.78
CA GLY A 177 31.58 -7.81 -11.02
C GLY A 177 32.40 -8.69 -10.07
N GLN A 178 32.79 -8.20 -8.90
CA GLN A 178 33.72 -8.90 -8.02
C GLN A 178 33.02 -9.96 -7.15
N GLU A 179 33.64 -11.11 -6.91
CA GLU A 179 33.12 -12.10 -5.94
C GLU A 179 33.41 -11.72 -4.49
N SER A 180 34.37 -10.82 -4.30
CA SER A 180 34.76 -10.32 -3.00
C SER A 180 35.33 -8.92 -3.12
N PHE A 181 35.27 -8.19 -2.02
CA PHE A 181 36.02 -6.95 -1.88
C PHE A 181 36.74 -6.95 -0.53
N ASP A 182 37.89 -6.30 -0.53
CA ASP A 182 38.75 -6.15 0.62
C ASP A 182 38.81 -4.67 1.02
N GLY A 183 39.41 -4.41 2.17
CA GLY A 183 39.54 -3.05 2.67
C GLY A 183 40.45 -2.15 1.81
N ASP A 184 41.26 -2.71 0.92
CA ASP A 184 42.10 -1.94 0.00
C ASP A 184 41.31 -1.32 -1.16
N LYS A 185 40.15 -1.88 -1.47
CA LYS A 185 39.21 -1.40 -2.50
C LYS A 185 38.19 -0.40 -1.94
N LEU A 186 38.15 -0.20 -0.62
CA LEU A 186 37.34 0.83 0.03
C LEU A 186 38.02 2.21 -0.10
N VAL A 187 37.23 3.26 -0.26
CA VAL A 187 37.71 4.63 -0.58
C VAL A 187 37.90 5.42 0.71
N GLN A 188 38.65 4.89 1.68
CA GLN A 188 38.64 5.51 3.00
C GLN A 188 39.46 6.80 3.08
N THR A 189 38.75 7.87 3.45
CA THR A 189 39.25 9.23 3.64
C THR A 189 39.32 9.55 5.14
N GLU A 190 40.50 10.03 5.57
CA GLU A 190 41.00 10.39 6.93
C GLU A 190 41.87 9.37 7.70
N THR A 191 41.54 8.07 7.74
CA THR A 191 42.29 7.05 8.53
C THR A 191 43.09 6.04 7.69
N GLY A 192 43.06 6.15 6.36
CA GLY A 192 43.68 5.21 5.44
C GLY A 192 42.82 3.97 5.20
N LYS A 193 43.32 3.02 4.40
CA LYS A 193 42.58 1.81 3.98
C LYS A 193 42.30 0.87 5.17
N ALA A 194 41.16 0.18 5.13
CA ALA A 194 40.80 -0.78 6.17
C ALA A 194 41.69 -2.04 6.09
N LYS A 195 42.37 -2.38 7.18
CA LYS A 195 43.32 -3.50 7.23
C LYS A 195 42.59 -4.80 7.52
N SER A 196 43.05 -5.90 6.92
CA SER A 196 42.54 -7.24 7.23
C SER A 196 41.00 -7.36 7.10
N ILE A 197 40.43 -6.68 6.10
CA ILE A 197 39.02 -6.78 5.72
C ILE A 197 38.92 -7.55 4.42
N LEU A 198 38.04 -8.56 4.39
CA LEU A 198 37.67 -9.30 3.19
C LEU A 198 36.24 -9.82 3.34
N PHE A 199 35.33 -9.34 2.50
CA PHE A 199 33.97 -9.84 2.41
C PHE A 199 33.80 -10.61 1.11
N LYS A 200 33.29 -11.85 1.19
CA LYS A 200 33.10 -12.75 0.04
C LYS A 200 31.63 -13.08 -0.12
N ASN A 201 31.09 -12.98 -1.32
CA ASN A 201 29.68 -13.30 -1.58
C ASN A 201 29.33 -14.73 -1.15
N THR A 202 30.23 -15.70 -1.34
CA THR A 202 30.04 -17.10 -0.94
C THR A 202 29.78 -17.28 0.56
N ASP A 203 30.17 -16.32 1.38
CA ASP A 203 30.10 -16.38 2.84
C ASP A 203 28.77 -15.83 3.39
N PHE A 204 27.87 -15.34 2.52
CA PHE A 204 26.52 -14.95 2.92
C PHE A 204 25.81 -16.10 3.67
N GLN A 205 25.33 -15.79 4.87
CA GLN A 205 24.50 -16.68 5.68
C GLN A 205 23.14 -16.05 5.89
N VAL A 206 22.12 -16.90 6.04
CA VAL A 206 20.80 -16.51 6.49
C VAL A 206 20.73 -16.55 8.02
N ASP A 207 20.03 -15.61 8.63
CA ASP A 207 19.74 -15.65 10.07
C ASP A 207 18.80 -16.82 10.37
N ALA A 208 19.11 -17.59 11.41
CA ALA A 208 18.33 -18.79 11.76
C ALA A 208 16.89 -18.46 12.21
N SER A 209 16.65 -17.23 12.68
CA SER A 209 15.34 -16.78 13.18
C SER A 209 14.48 -16.08 12.13
N ASP A 210 15.10 -15.59 11.05
CA ASP A 210 14.41 -14.79 10.03
C ASP A 210 15.11 -14.90 8.68
N ASP A 211 14.46 -15.57 7.76
CA ASP A 211 15.02 -15.87 6.44
C ASP A 211 15.26 -14.62 5.56
N SER A 212 14.73 -13.46 5.94
CA SER A 212 14.95 -12.17 5.26
C SER A 212 16.19 -11.41 5.76
N LYS A 213 16.85 -11.92 6.80
CA LYS A 213 18.03 -11.31 7.38
C LYS A 213 19.24 -12.13 6.98
N PHE A 214 20.23 -11.45 6.44
CA PHE A 214 21.47 -12.04 5.98
C PHE A 214 22.63 -11.43 6.73
N THR A 215 23.68 -12.23 6.89
CA THR A 215 24.92 -11.77 7.49
C THR A 215 26.07 -12.07 6.55
N LEU A 216 27.01 -11.14 6.47
CA LEU A 216 28.27 -11.30 5.76
C LEU A 216 29.41 -10.91 6.70
N ALA A 217 30.10 -11.91 7.24
CA ALA A 217 31.21 -11.69 8.15
C ALA A 217 32.51 -11.47 7.37
N ASN A 218 33.39 -10.65 7.93
CA ASN A 218 34.76 -10.52 7.45
C ASN A 218 35.44 -11.90 7.50
N ALA A 219 36.01 -12.37 6.41
CA ALA A 219 36.71 -13.65 6.35
C ALA A 219 37.99 -13.63 7.21
N ASN A 220 38.60 -12.45 7.37
CA ASN A 220 39.80 -12.25 8.16
C ASN A 220 39.47 -11.86 9.62
N THR A 221 40.49 -11.55 10.43
CA THR A 221 40.31 -11.18 11.84
C THR A 221 39.90 -9.72 12.05
N GLY A 222 40.10 -8.86 11.06
CA GLY A 222 39.97 -7.41 11.21
C GLY A 222 41.12 -6.78 12.01
N ASP A 223 41.05 -5.46 12.17
CA ASP A 223 41.99 -4.62 12.93
C ASP A 223 41.19 -3.64 13.81
N ASP A 224 41.64 -3.41 15.05
CA ASP A 224 40.92 -2.58 16.02
C ASP A 224 40.89 -1.10 15.63
N GLY A 225 41.80 -0.65 14.76
CA GLY A 225 41.86 0.71 14.22
C GLY A 225 41.00 0.93 12.97
N ASN A 226 40.32 -0.11 12.45
CA ASN A 226 39.48 0.04 11.27
C ASN A 226 38.27 0.96 11.54
N GLN A 227 37.98 1.84 10.59
CA GLN A 227 36.82 2.73 10.60
C GLN A 227 36.12 2.69 9.24
N ILE A 228 35.13 1.81 9.06
CA ILE A 228 34.46 1.64 7.77
C ILE A 228 33.25 2.54 7.66
N LYS A 229 33.21 3.39 6.62
CA LYS A 229 32.08 4.24 6.29
C LYS A 229 30.89 3.40 5.81
N MET A 230 29.76 3.51 6.50
CA MET A 230 28.52 2.83 6.10
C MET A 230 28.03 3.32 4.73
N SER A 231 28.22 4.61 4.43
CA SER A 231 27.90 5.19 3.13
C SER A 231 28.60 4.50 1.96
N GLU A 232 29.87 4.10 2.11
CA GLU A 232 30.58 3.33 1.07
C GLU A 232 29.94 1.98 0.83
N ILE A 233 29.64 1.21 1.89
CA ILE A 233 28.99 -0.10 1.74
C ILE A 233 27.58 0.04 1.15
N ALA A 234 26.82 1.06 1.54
CA ALA A 234 25.52 1.35 0.94
C ALA A 234 25.63 1.61 -0.57
N THR A 235 26.67 2.33 -1.02
CA THR A 235 26.95 2.54 -2.45
C THR A 235 27.29 1.22 -3.15
N ILE A 236 28.16 0.39 -2.57
CA ILE A 236 28.52 -0.92 -3.15
C ILE A 236 27.27 -1.79 -3.32
N LEU A 237 26.46 -1.94 -2.26
CA LEU A 237 25.21 -2.69 -2.31
C LEU A 237 24.26 -2.13 -3.38
N SER A 238 24.11 -0.81 -3.43
CA SER A 238 23.23 -0.16 -4.41
C SER A 238 23.66 -0.45 -5.84
N ASN A 239 24.96 -0.32 -6.14
CA ASN A 239 25.50 -0.61 -7.47
C ASN A 239 25.32 -2.09 -7.82
N SER A 240 25.67 -2.99 -6.90
CA SER A 240 25.53 -4.44 -7.05
C SER A 240 24.11 -4.91 -7.30
N PHE A 241 23.14 -4.33 -6.59
CA PHE A 241 21.74 -4.72 -6.77
C PHE A 241 21.17 -4.22 -8.08
N ASN A 242 21.58 -3.02 -8.52
CA ASN A 242 21.17 -2.48 -9.81
C ASN A 242 21.77 -3.26 -10.99
N SER A 243 22.96 -3.84 -10.85
CA SER A 243 23.61 -4.63 -11.91
C SER A 243 23.23 -6.12 -11.91
N ASN A 244 22.71 -6.65 -10.81
CA ASN A 244 22.28 -8.04 -10.71
C ASN A 244 20.83 -8.22 -11.23
N GLN A 245 20.65 -8.94 -12.34
CA GLN A 245 19.31 -9.13 -12.92
C GLN A 245 18.34 -9.90 -12.03
N ASP A 246 18.80 -10.88 -11.25
CA ASP A 246 17.92 -11.65 -10.34
C ASP A 246 17.34 -10.76 -9.23
N ILE A 247 18.10 -9.74 -8.80
CA ILE A 247 17.66 -8.75 -7.81
C ILE A 247 16.91 -7.58 -8.47
N ALA A 248 17.36 -7.08 -9.61
CA ALA A 248 16.70 -5.98 -10.31
C ALA A 248 15.29 -6.38 -10.81
N THR A 249 15.12 -7.62 -11.26
CA THR A 249 13.80 -8.15 -11.64
C THR A 249 12.94 -8.53 -10.44
N TYR A 250 13.52 -8.70 -9.25
CA TYR A 250 12.80 -9.02 -8.02
C TYR A 250 11.66 -8.02 -7.73
N ASN A 251 11.83 -6.75 -8.11
CA ASN A 251 10.85 -5.68 -7.91
C ASN A 251 10.35 -5.05 -9.23
N ASN A 252 10.40 -5.79 -10.34
CA ASN A 252 10.11 -5.27 -11.69
C ASN A 252 10.89 -3.99 -12.03
N ASN A 253 12.13 -3.86 -11.59
CA ASN A 253 12.97 -2.67 -11.77
C ASN A 253 12.39 -1.38 -11.15
N ALA A 254 11.49 -1.47 -10.17
CA ALA A 254 10.92 -0.29 -9.50
C ALA A 254 11.93 0.44 -8.59
N GLY A 255 13.08 -0.17 -8.32
CA GLY A 255 14.14 0.36 -7.46
C GLY A 255 13.96 0.05 -5.96
N PHE A 256 14.89 0.50 -5.13
CA PHE A 256 14.90 0.22 -3.69
C PHE A 256 15.44 1.42 -2.91
N GLU A 257 15.30 1.37 -1.59
CA GLU A 257 15.99 2.24 -0.65
C GLU A 257 16.82 1.39 0.32
N ILE A 258 17.99 1.92 0.69
CA ILE A 258 18.85 1.34 1.70
C ILE A 258 18.95 2.32 2.87
N THR A 259 18.59 1.86 4.05
CA THR A 259 18.87 2.55 5.31
C THR A 259 19.90 1.74 6.10
N SER A 260 20.78 2.40 6.83
CA SER A 260 21.84 1.72 7.59
C SER A 260 21.77 2.06 9.08
N SER A 261 22.31 1.15 9.90
CA SER A 261 22.49 1.32 11.34
C SER A 261 23.70 0.51 11.79
N THR A 262 24.29 0.84 12.93
CA THR A 262 25.44 0.10 13.46
C THR A 262 25.31 -0.20 14.94
N VAL A 263 25.81 -1.37 15.36
CA VAL A 263 25.98 -1.79 16.75
C VAL A 263 27.32 -2.51 16.87
N GLY A 264 28.29 -1.87 17.53
CA GLY A 264 29.64 -2.43 17.72
C GLY A 264 30.36 -2.70 16.39
N THR A 265 30.78 -3.94 16.17
CA THR A 265 31.51 -4.35 14.95
C THR A 265 30.58 -4.66 13.78
N LYS A 266 29.27 -4.43 13.92
CA LYS A 266 28.26 -4.77 12.92
C LYS A 266 27.59 -3.54 12.35
N ALA A 267 27.42 -3.51 11.03
CA ALA A 267 26.56 -2.55 10.34
C ALA A 267 25.47 -3.31 9.58
N THR A 268 24.22 -2.91 9.78
CA THR A 268 23.04 -3.52 9.17
C THR A 268 22.44 -2.56 8.17
N PHE A 269 22.28 -3.05 6.94
CA PHE A 269 21.68 -2.34 5.81
C PHE A 269 20.31 -2.96 5.54
N VAL A 270 19.25 -2.21 5.83
CA VAL A 270 17.87 -2.60 5.54
C VAL A 270 17.54 -2.16 4.12
N ILE A 271 17.01 -3.10 3.34
CA ILE A 271 16.72 -2.98 1.91
C ILE A 271 15.21 -3.04 1.76
N LYS A 272 14.63 -1.93 1.30
CA LYS A 272 13.20 -1.81 1.03
C LYS A 272 13.00 -1.69 -0.46
N PHE A 273 12.26 -2.61 -1.08
CA PHE A 273 11.95 -2.55 -2.50
C PHE A 273 10.76 -1.63 -2.75
N LYS A 274 10.81 -0.85 -3.84
CA LYS A 274 9.72 0.01 -4.30
C LYS A 274 8.66 -0.82 -5.05
N PRO A 275 7.39 -0.39 -5.06
CA PRO A 275 6.83 0.66 -4.19
C PRO A 275 6.91 0.21 -2.71
N PHE A 276 7.13 1.14 -1.78
CA PHE A 276 7.41 0.89 -0.35
C PHE A 276 6.22 0.36 0.47
N ASN A 277 5.35 -0.40 -0.19
CA ASN A 277 4.02 -0.70 0.25
C ASN A 277 3.87 -2.22 0.19
N SER A 278 4.50 -2.93 1.14
CA SER A 278 4.19 -4.31 1.59
C SER A 278 4.26 -5.51 0.62
N PHE A 279 4.50 -5.34 -0.69
CA PHE A 279 4.65 -6.48 -1.62
C PHE A 279 5.91 -7.31 -1.38
N TYR A 280 6.93 -6.67 -0.81
CA TYR A 280 8.24 -7.24 -0.62
C TYR A 280 8.54 -7.24 0.86
N LYS A 281 8.93 -8.39 1.39
CA LYS A 281 9.49 -8.47 2.73
C LYS A 281 10.71 -7.55 2.77
N GLU A 282 10.86 -6.75 3.82
CA GLU A 282 12.10 -6.00 4.02
C GLU A 282 13.22 -7.01 4.24
N HIS A 283 14.34 -6.82 3.55
CA HIS A 283 15.52 -7.64 3.75
C HIS A 283 16.55 -6.84 4.51
N SER A 284 17.45 -7.50 5.23
CA SER A 284 18.60 -6.81 5.80
C SER A 284 19.88 -7.59 5.57
N ILE A 285 20.97 -6.88 5.31
CA ILE A 285 22.30 -7.45 5.26
C ILE A 285 23.12 -6.84 6.38
N THR A 286 23.61 -7.68 7.29
CA THR A 286 24.52 -7.27 8.35
C THR A 286 25.95 -7.62 7.98
N PHE A 287 26.79 -6.61 7.80
CA PHE A 287 28.23 -6.77 7.66
C PHE A 287 28.88 -6.77 9.04
N ASP A 288 29.70 -7.78 9.33
CA ASP A 288 30.47 -7.86 10.57
C ASP A 288 31.97 -7.76 10.26
N GLN A 289 32.61 -6.65 10.64
CA GLN A 289 34.05 -6.48 10.43
C GLN A 289 34.91 -7.18 11.49
N LYS A 290 34.29 -7.79 12.52
CA LYS A 290 34.86 -8.46 13.70
C LYS A 290 35.66 -7.59 14.67
N LYS A 291 36.32 -6.55 14.18
CA LYS A 291 37.13 -5.58 14.94
C LYS A 291 37.02 -4.20 14.30
N GLY A 292 37.26 -3.16 15.10
CA GLY A 292 37.12 -1.76 14.68
C GLY A 292 35.69 -1.26 14.81
N ALA A 293 35.39 -0.16 14.12
CA ALA A 293 34.12 0.55 14.22
C ALA A 293 33.55 0.89 12.84
N TRP A 294 32.23 0.98 12.77
CA TRP A 294 31.53 1.55 11.62
C TRP A 294 31.26 3.03 11.90
N ILE A 295 31.42 3.86 10.88
CA ILE A 295 31.19 5.31 10.95
C ILE A 295 30.16 5.72 9.90
N GLU A 296 29.42 6.80 10.17
CA GLU A 296 28.44 7.37 9.23
C GLU A 296 29.12 7.99 7.99
#